data_AF-G8UIU2-F1
#
_entry.id   AF-G8UIU2-F1
#
_cell.length_a   1.000
_cell.length_b   1.000
_cell.length_c   1.000
_cell.angle_alpha   90.00
_cell.angle_beta   90.00
_cell.angle_gamma   90.00
#
_symmetry.space_group_name_H-M   'P 1'
#
loop_
_entity.id
_entity.type
_entity.pdbx_description
1 polymer ?
#
loop_
_entity_poly.entity_id
_entity_poly.type
_entity_poly.pdbx_seq_one_letter_code
_entity_poly.pdbx_strand_id
1 'polypeptide(L)'
;MPFYFILALPFYLIGELGFLSLAGIVVFYGLIKYMKIASPYPVLFILLITTSPFYLWEVLVRSNIFLNAVLIACSIVLFFRIKNYASLKNQLFIGGIIGLLLSTRNVFALCYIIFFLHTIRTGQLSLKSAIKIGAISVLIFISTFLPFVMGFRDDFLQMNPFIIQSSFLMPFGWVVTAILCSCFMFLFCKQNADVFFYSGVILFITIMLHFAYHALSTSVYISLIQESSIDVSYFILCIPFFLCYLLNGQSDRQNIYMESSFIKTSEKK
;
A
#
# COMPACT_ATOMS: atom_id res chain seq x y z
N MET A 1 -8.18 0.52 13.51
CA MET A 1 -7.35 1.72 13.29
C MET A 1 -8.28 2.91 13.01
N PRO A 2 -8.03 4.10 13.58
CA PRO A 2 -8.98 5.22 13.57
C PRO A 2 -9.46 5.69 12.19
N PHE A 3 -8.55 5.92 11.25
CA PHE A 3 -8.93 6.51 9.95
C PHE A 3 -9.77 5.55 9.09
N TYR A 4 -9.63 4.24 9.30
CA TYR A 4 -10.48 3.24 8.65
C TYR A 4 -11.97 3.46 8.93
N PHE A 5 -12.35 3.87 10.15
CA PHE A 5 -13.77 4.14 10.47
C PHE A 5 -14.31 5.33 9.67
N ILE A 6 -13.49 6.33 9.42
CA ILE A 6 -13.86 7.49 8.60
C ILE A 6 -14.06 7.06 7.14
N LEU A 7 -13.20 6.19 6.61
CA LEU A 7 -13.36 5.64 5.26
C LEU A 7 -14.60 4.74 5.13
N ALA A 8 -14.94 4.00 6.17
CA ALA A 8 -16.10 3.10 6.19
C ALA A 8 -17.43 3.84 6.44
N LEU A 9 -17.41 5.02 7.06
CA LEU A 9 -18.60 5.75 7.49
C LEU A 9 -19.64 5.98 6.38
N PRO A 10 -19.29 6.41 5.15
CA PRO A 10 -20.28 6.60 4.10
C PRO A 10 -21.04 5.30 3.76
N PHE A 11 -20.32 4.17 3.71
CA PHE A 11 -20.90 2.86 3.41
C PHE A 11 -21.73 2.31 4.56
N TYR A 12 -21.32 2.60 5.79
CA TYR A 12 -22.09 2.30 6.99
C TYR A 12 -23.44 3.05 6.98
N LEU A 13 -23.43 4.34 6.62
CA LEU A 13 -24.66 5.15 6.53
C LEU A 13 -25.61 4.70 5.42
N ILE A 14 -25.08 4.10 4.34
CA ILE A 14 -25.87 3.48 3.27
C ILE A 14 -26.49 2.14 3.74
N GLY A 15 -26.00 1.57 4.84
CA GLY A 15 -26.44 0.29 5.39
C GLY A 15 -25.72 -0.92 4.80
N GLU A 16 -24.79 -0.72 3.86
CA GLU A 16 -24.10 -1.81 3.14
C GLU A 16 -22.58 -1.62 3.12
N LEU A 17 -21.92 -2.20 4.12
CA LEU A 17 -20.45 -2.18 4.25
C LEU A 17 -19.73 -2.96 3.13
N GLY A 18 -20.41 -3.90 2.46
CA GLY A 18 -19.82 -4.68 1.36
C GLY A 18 -19.40 -3.83 0.16
N PHE A 19 -20.00 -2.64 0.00
CA PHE A 19 -19.60 -1.69 -1.04
C PHE A 19 -18.19 -1.12 -0.82
N LEU A 20 -17.66 -1.15 0.39
CA LEU A 20 -16.28 -0.73 0.67
C LEU A 20 -15.27 -1.65 -0.04
N SER A 21 -15.51 -2.96 -0.05
CA SER A 21 -14.68 -3.94 -0.78
C SER A 21 -14.72 -3.70 -2.30
N LEU A 22 -15.91 -3.34 -2.83
CA LEU A 22 -16.09 -2.98 -4.24
C LEU A 22 -15.40 -1.66 -4.62
N ALA A 23 -15.35 -0.70 -3.70
CA ALA A 23 -14.65 0.56 -3.91
C ALA A 23 -13.16 0.34 -4.24
N GLY A 24 -12.54 -0.75 -3.76
CA GLY A 24 -11.16 -1.11 -4.09
C GLY A 24 -10.91 -1.21 -5.60
N ILE A 25 -11.81 -1.86 -6.34
CA ILE A 25 -11.71 -1.96 -7.81
C ILE A 25 -11.93 -0.61 -8.48
N VAL A 26 -12.91 0.17 -8.01
CA VAL A 26 -13.22 1.47 -8.58
C VAL A 26 -12.02 2.42 -8.45
N VAL A 27 -11.40 2.46 -7.26
CA VAL A 27 -10.19 3.26 -7.02
C VAL A 27 -9.03 2.75 -7.89
N PHE A 28 -8.86 1.42 -8.02
CA PHE A 28 -7.81 0.85 -8.86
C PHE A 28 -8.02 1.18 -10.36
N TYR A 29 -9.25 1.15 -10.85
CA TYR A 29 -9.58 1.60 -12.21
C TYR A 29 -9.25 3.09 -12.40
N GLY A 30 -9.61 3.92 -11.42
CA GLY A 30 -9.25 5.34 -11.40
C GLY A 30 -7.74 5.55 -11.46
N LEU A 31 -6.96 4.73 -10.74
CA LEU A 31 -5.49 4.74 -10.78
C LEU A 31 -4.97 4.42 -12.18
N ILE A 32 -5.46 3.37 -12.83
CA ILE A 32 -5.06 3.00 -14.19
C ILE A 32 -5.32 4.15 -15.17
N LYS A 33 -6.49 4.79 -15.07
CA LYS A 33 -6.83 5.97 -15.88
C LYS A 33 -5.91 7.14 -15.60
N TYR A 34 -5.59 7.39 -14.32
CA TYR A 34 -4.63 8.42 -13.94
C TYR A 34 -3.22 8.16 -14.48
N MET A 35 -2.81 6.89 -14.57
CA MET A 35 -1.57 6.45 -15.20
C MET A 35 -1.56 6.60 -16.74
N LYS A 36 -2.69 6.94 -17.37
CA LYS A 36 -2.86 7.12 -18.82
C LYS A 36 -2.53 5.88 -19.67
N ILE A 37 -2.82 4.70 -19.14
CA ILE A 37 -2.55 3.43 -19.82
C ILE A 37 -3.53 3.23 -20.97
N ALA A 38 -3.02 2.95 -22.17
CA ALA A 38 -3.86 2.79 -23.35
C ALA A 38 -4.68 1.48 -23.31
N SER A 39 -5.84 1.51 -23.96
CA SER A 39 -6.67 0.32 -24.20
C SER A 39 -5.86 -0.76 -24.97
N PRO A 40 -6.06 -2.07 -24.73
CA PRO A 40 -7.12 -2.72 -23.94
C PRO A 40 -6.73 -3.10 -22.50
N TYR A 41 -5.51 -2.79 -22.06
CA TYR A 41 -4.99 -3.26 -20.78
C TYR A 41 -5.84 -2.90 -19.55
N PRO A 42 -6.39 -1.67 -19.42
CA PRO A 42 -7.24 -1.34 -18.26
C PRO A 42 -8.43 -2.28 -18.09
N VAL A 43 -9.11 -2.64 -19.19
CA VAL A 43 -10.29 -3.50 -19.16
C VAL A 43 -9.89 -4.94 -18.81
N LEU A 44 -8.80 -5.43 -19.41
CA LEU A 44 -8.28 -6.77 -19.13
C LEU A 44 -7.87 -6.94 -17.67
N PHE A 45 -7.16 -5.96 -17.09
CA PHE A 45 -6.75 -6.01 -15.69
C PHE A 45 -7.94 -6.02 -14.73
N ILE A 46 -8.96 -5.19 -15.00
CA ILE A 46 -10.18 -5.19 -14.18
C ILE A 46 -10.90 -6.53 -14.28
N LEU A 47 -11.07 -7.07 -15.50
CA LEU A 47 -11.68 -8.38 -15.70
C LEU A 47 -10.94 -9.46 -14.90
N LEU A 48 -9.61 -9.55 -15.05
CA LEU A 48 -8.78 -10.52 -14.35
C LEU A 48 -8.90 -10.42 -12.83
N ILE A 49 -8.89 -9.20 -12.28
CA ILE A 49 -9.04 -8.97 -10.84
C ILE A 49 -10.45 -9.39 -10.38
N THR A 50 -11.51 -8.96 -11.07
CA THR A 50 -12.89 -9.29 -10.69
C THR A 50 -13.16 -10.80 -10.71
N THR A 51 -12.50 -11.55 -11.61
CA THR A 51 -12.64 -13.01 -11.71
C THR A 51 -11.66 -13.78 -10.82
N SER A 52 -10.74 -13.09 -10.15
CA SER A 52 -9.69 -13.76 -9.36
C SER A 52 -10.23 -14.32 -8.05
N PRO A 53 -9.75 -15.50 -7.60
CA PRO A 53 -10.19 -16.09 -6.34
C PRO A 53 -9.96 -15.19 -5.13
N PHE A 54 -8.84 -14.44 -5.10
CA PHE A 54 -8.51 -13.56 -3.98
C PHE A 54 -9.52 -12.42 -3.83
N TYR A 55 -9.98 -11.85 -4.95
CA TYR A 55 -10.91 -10.74 -4.92
C TYR A 55 -12.34 -11.20 -4.62
N LEU A 56 -12.75 -12.35 -5.18
CA LEU A 56 -14.02 -12.98 -4.82
C LEU A 56 -14.07 -13.31 -3.33
N TRP A 57 -12.98 -13.86 -2.78
CA TRP A 57 -12.83 -14.07 -1.34
C TRP A 57 -12.98 -12.75 -0.56
N GLU A 58 -12.27 -11.69 -0.95
CA GLU A 58 -12.36 -10.38 -0.28
C GLU A 58 -13.79 -9.84 -0.23
N VAL A 59 -14.55 -9.96 -1.32
CA VAL A 59 -15.96 -9.54 -1.37
C VAL A 59 -16.84 -10.42 -0.47
N LEU A 60 -16.66 -11.74 -0.49
CA LEU A 60 -17.44 -12.68 0.33
C LEU A 60 -17.25 -12.45 1.82
N VAL A 61 -16.01 -12.23 2.27
CA VAL A 61 -15.70 -11.98 3.68
C VAL A 61 -15.81 -10.50 4.09
N ARG A 62 -16.23 -9.62 3.17
CA ARG A 62 -16.34 -8.16 3.38
C ARG A 62 -15.03 -7.53 3.89
N SER A 63 -13.91 -8.03 3.37
CA SER A 63 -12.57 -7.54 3.71
C SER A 63 -12.24 -6.30 2.89
N ASN A 64 -11.26 -5.52 3.37
CA ASN A 64 -10.85 -4.24 2.77
C ASN A 64 -9.33 -4.20 2.56
N ILE A 65 -8.69 -5.36 2.47
CA ILE A 65 -7.23 -5.47 2.35
C ILE A 65 -6.78 -4.91 1.00
N PHE A 66 -7.46 -5.29 -0.10
CA PHE A 66 -7.16 -4.78 -1.43
C PHE A 66 -7.39 -3.27 -1.52
N LEU A 67 -8.52 -2.75 -1.03
CA LEU A 67 -8.78 -1.30 -1.02
C LEU A 67 -7.64 -0.53 -0.33
N ASN A 68 -7.23 -0.97 0.86
CA ASN A 68 -6.14 -0.30 1.58
C ASN A 68 -4.83 -0.33 0.77
N ALA A 69 -4.43 -1.49 0.24
CA ALA A 69 -3.23 -1.61 -0.57
C ALA A 69 -3.28 -0.75 -1.85
N VAL A 70 -4.44 -0.67 -2.51
CA VAL A 70 -4.65 0.21 -3.66
C VAL A 70 -4.50 1.68 -3.28
N LEU A 71 -5.06 2.13 -2.14
CA LEU A 71 -4.91 3.52 -1.68
C LEU A 71 -3.44 3.90 -1.43
N ILE A 72 -2.65 2.99 -0.86
CA ILE A 72 -1.21 3.20 -0.70
C ILE A 72 -0.52 3.30 -2.06
N ALA A 73 -0.79 2.38 -2.98
CA ALA A 73 -0.23 2.42 -4.32
C ALA A 73 -0.60 3.73 -5.05
N CYS A 74 -1.86 4.18 -4.94
CA CYS A 74 -2.32 5.47 -5.44
C CYS A 74 -1.50 6.63 -4.86
N SER A 75 -1.27 6.65 -3.55
CA SER A 75 -0.50 7.71 -2.90
C SER A 75 0.94 7.79 -3.44
N ILE A 76 1.61 6.64 -3.64
CA ILE A 76 2.97 6.60 -4.18
C ILE A 76 3.00 7.10 -5.64
N VAL A 77 2.03 6.66 -6.48
CA VAL A 77 1.90 7.16 -7.86
C VAL A 77 1.66 8.68 -7.89
N LEU A 78 0.83 9.19 -6.99
CA LEU A 78 0.59 10.63 -6.88
C LEU A 78 1.86 11.38 -6.48
N PHE A 79 2.62 10.87 -5.50
CA PHE A 79 3.82 11.51 -5.01
C PHE A 79 4.90 11.58 -6.08
N PHE A 80 5.13 10.50 -6.85
CA PHE A 80 6.08 10.53 -7.97
C PHE A 80 5.79 11.61 -9.02
N ARG A 81 4.56 12.12 -9.12
CA ARG A 81 4.19 13.20 -10.05
C ARG A 81 4.35 14.60 -9.46
N ILE A 82 4.64 14.74 -8.17
CA ILE A 82 4.87 16.03 -7.53
C ILE A 82 6.24 16.56 -7.97
N LYS A 83 6.26 17.71 -8.66
CA LYS A 83 7.51 18.31 -9.17
C LYS A 83 8.36 19.01 -8.11
N ASN A 84 7.74 19.54 -7.05
CA ASN A 84 8.43 20.33 -6.04
C ASN A 84 8.13 19.83 -4.62
N TYR A 85 8.98 18.94 -4.12
CA TYR A 85 8.89 18.41 -2.76
C TYR A 85 9.35 19.41 -1.67
N ALA A 86 10.01 20.52 -2.03
CA ALA A 86 10.48 21.50 -1.06
C ALA A 86 9.37 22.47 -0.60
N SER A 87 8.28 22.58 -1.37
CA SER A 87 7.13 23.41 -1.01
C SER A 87 6.44 22.91 0.26
N LEU A 88 6.24 23.80 1.23
CA LEU A 88 5.56 23.49 2.50
C LEU A 88 4.16 22.91 2.26
N LYS A 89 3.41 23.43 1.29
CA LYS A 89 2.07 22.91 0.94
C LYS A 89 2.13 21.45 0.50
N ASN A 90 3.13 21.09 -0.31
CA ASN A 90 3.31 19.72 -0.78
C ASN A 90 3.81 18.82 0.36
N GLN A 91 4.66 19.32 1.25
CA GLN A 91 5.11 18.56 2.42
C GLN A 91 3.96 18.25 3.39
N LEU A 92 3.08 19.22 3.63
CA LEU A 92 1.87 19.04 4.44
C LEU A 92 0.91 18.06 3.76
N PHE A 93 0.71 18.16 2.45
CA PHE A 93 -0.15 17.26 1.69
C PHE A 93 0.35 15.82 1.70
N ILE A 94 1.62 15.59 1.37
CA ILE A 94 2.24 14.26 1.36
C ILE A 94 2.22 13.68 2.77
N GLY A 95 2.68 14.45 3.77
CA GLY A 95 2.73 13.99 5.16
C GLY A 95 1.34 13.67 5.72
N GLY A 96 0.34 14.50 5.40
CA GLY A 96 -1.04 14.26 5.81
C GLY A 96 -1.63 13.00 5.21
N ILE A 97 -1.46 12.77 3.92
CA ILE A 97 -1.95 11.55 3.28
C ILE A 97 -1.26 10.32 3.87
N ILE A 98 0.06 10.34 4.05
CA ILE A 98 0.80 9.21 4.62
C ILE A 98 0.33 8.93 6.05
N GLY A 99 0.23 9.95 6.90
CA GLY A 99 -0.22 9.80 8.29
C GLY A 99 -1.62 9.20 8.40
N LEU A 100 -2.56 9.66 7.57
CA LEU A 100 -3.92 9.14 7.52
C LEU A 100 -3.96 7.69 7.02
N LEU A 101 -3.23 7.38 5.95
CA LEU A 101 -3.19 6.03 5.38
C LEU A 101 -2.47 5.02 6.28
N LEU A 102 -1.43 5.43 7.02
CA LEU A 102 -0.83 4.59 8.05
C LEU A 102 -1.81 4.32 9.21
N SER A 103 -2.76 5.22 9.44
CA SER A 103 -3.90 5.03 10.36
C SER A 103 -5.03 4.17 9.77
N THR A 104 -4.78 3.45 8.67
CA THR A 104 -5.62 2.31 8.25
C THR A 104 -4.92 0.98 8.51
N ARG A 105 -3.69 0.81 8.01
CA ARG A 105 -2.83 -0.36 8.24
C ARG A 105 -1.35 0.05 8.27
N ASN A 106 -0.68 -0.22 9.39
CA ASN A 106 0.71 0.18 9.63
C ASN A 106 1.76 -0.62 8.85
N VAL A 107 1.45 -1.84 8.38
CA VAL A 107 2.38 -2.68 7.60
C VAL A 107 2.90 -1.97 6.33
N PHE A 108 2.12 -1.03 5.79
CA PHE A 108 2.51 -0.23 4.63
C PHE A 108 3.59 0.83 4.92
N ALA A 109 3.99 1.01 6.18
CA ALA A 109 5.18 1.77 6.53
C ALA A 109 6.42 1.24 5.78
N LEU A 110 6.49 -0.08 5.56
CA LEU A 110 7.56 -0.74 4.78
C LEU A 110 7.63 -0.18 3.35
N CYS A 111 6.48 0.03 2.69
CA CYS A 111 6.42 0.56 1.34
C CYS A 111 6.86 2.03 1.31
N TYR A 112 6.46 2.84 2.29
CA TYR A 112 6.86 4.23 2.38
C TYR A 112 8.36 4.40 2.68
N ILE A 113 8.96 3.50 3.48
CA ILE A 113 10.40 3.49 3.72
C ILE A 113 11.16 3.29 2.39
N ILE A 114 10.78 2.28 1.60
CA ILE A 114 11.39 2.02 0.29
C ILE A 114 11.22 3.24 -0.61
N PHE A 115 10.02 3.82 -0.67
CA PHE A 115 9.73 5.03 -1.43
C PHE A 115 10.66 6.17 -1.02
N PHE A 116 10.66 6.60 0.25
CA PHE A 116 11.46 7.74 0.71
C PHE A 116 12.96 7.55 0.45
N LEU A 117 13.51 6.38 0.75
CA LEU A 117 14.93 6.12 0.52
C LEU A 117 15.28 6.15 -0.98
N HIS A 118 14.40 5.62 -1.83
CA HIS A 118 14.56 5.73 -3.29
C HIS A 118 14.48 7.18 -3.78
N THR A 119 13.51 7.97 -3.32
CA THR A 119 13.33 9.38 -3.72
C THR A 119 14.49 10.27 -3.23
N ILE A 120 15.08 9.95 -2.08
CA ILE A 120 16.29 10.62 -1.57
C ILE A 120 17.50 10.26 -2.44
N ARG A 121 17.69 8.97 -2.74
CA ARG A 121 18.81 8.51 -3.56
C ARG A 121 18.80 9.08 -4.98
N THR A 122 17.62 9.17 -5.58
CA THR A 122 17.44 9.74 -6.92
C THR A 122 17.53 11.27 -6.94
N GLY A 123 17.72 11.91 -5.78
CA GLY A 123 17.87 13.37 -5.66
C GLY A 123 16.55 14.15 -5.81
N GLN A 124 15.42 13.47 -6.00
CA GLN A 124 14.10 14.10 -6.12
C GLN A 124 13.66 14.76 -4.79
N LEU A 125 14.07 14.18 -3.65
CA LEU A 125 13.74 14.64 -2.31
C LEU A 125 15.00 14.89 -1.48
N SER A 126 15.13 16.08 -0.89
CA SER A 126 16.21 16.34 0.07
C SER A 126 15.95 15.67 1.41
N LEU A 127 17.01 15.21 2.10
CA LEU A 127 16.90 14.56 3.41
C LEU A 127 16.13 15.42 4.43
N LYS A 128 16.35 16.74 4.43
CA LYS A 128 15.62 17.69 5.29
C LYS A 128 14.10 17.67 5.01
N SER A 129 13.71 17.59 3.74
CA SER A 129 12.30 17.53 3.35
C SER A 129 11.68 16.18 3.70
N ALA A 130 12.43 15.09 3.54
CA ALA A 130 12.00 13.76 3.95
C ALA A 130 11.72 13.68 5.46
N ILE A 131 12.63 14.21 6.29
CA ILE A 131 12.45 14.26 7.75
C ILE A 131 11.21 15.08 8.12
N LYS A 132 11.00 16.25 7.47
CA LYS A 132 9.80 17.07 7.69
C LYS A 132 8.52 16.33 7.34
N ILE A 133 8.46 15.69 6.16
CA ILE A 133 7.29 14.90 5.73
C ILE A 133 7.04 13.75 6.71
N GLY A 134 8.10 13.04 7.13
CA GLY A 134 8.01 11.97 8.12
C GLY A 134 7.45 12.47 9.45
N ALA A 135 7.95 13.59 9.97
CA ALA A 135 7.46 14.20 11.21
C ALA A 135 5.98 14.61 11.11
N ILE A 136 5.57 15.24 10.00
CA ILE A 136 4.17 15.58 9.73
C ILE A 136 3.31 14.32 9.70
N SER A 137 3.79 13.26 9.04
CA SER A 137 3.07 11.98 8.94
C SER A 137 2.86 11.34 10.31
N VAL A 138 3.90 11.32 11.16
CA VAL A 138 3.82 10.80 12.53
C VAL A 138 2.87 11.64 13.39
N LEU A 139 2.94 12.98 13.29
CA LEU A 139 2.03 13.86 14.04
C LEU A 139 0.57 13.64 13.65
N ILE A 140 0.28 13.50 12.36
CA ILE A 140 -1.08 13.25 11.86
C ILE A 140 -1.54 11.84 12.22
N PHE A 141 -0.65 10.85 12.13
CA PHE A 141 -0.93 9.50 12.58
C PHE A 141 -1.32 9.48 14.07
N ILE A 142 -0.51 10.09 14.94
CA ILE A 142 -0.79 10.17 16.39
C ILE A 142 -2.09 10.95 16.65
N SER A 143 -2.33 12.06 15.94
CA SER A 143 -3.54 12.86 16.14
C SER A 143 -4.82 12.08 15.83
N THR A 144 -4.79 11.09 14.94
CA THR A 144 -5.95 10.22 14.68
C THR A 144 -6.37 9.39 15.90
N PHE A 145 -5.47 9.13 16.85
CA PHE A 145 -5.77 8.40 18.10
C PHE A 145 -6.19 9.31 19.25
N LEU A 146 -5.97 10.63 19.13
CA LEU A 146 -6.21 11.59 20.20
C LEU A 146 -7.66 11.55 20.75
N PRO A 147 -8.72 11.45 19.92
CA PRO A 147 -10.08 11.33 20.41
C PRO A 147 -10.30 10.11 21.32
N PHE A 148 -9.64 8.98 21.02
CA PHE A 148 -9.76 7.75 21.80
C PHE A 148 -8.99 7.84 23.11
N VAL A 149 -7.79 8.44 23.10
CA VAL A 149 -7.00 8.63 24.32
C VAL A 149 -7.69 9.60 25.27
N MET A 150 -8.33 10.66 24.75
CA MET A 150 -9.02 11.65 25.58
C MET A 150 -10.39 11.16 26.07
N GLY A 151 -11.15 10.45 25.23
CA GLY A 151 -12.51 10.01 25.56
C GLY A 151 -12.60 8.64 26.24
N PHE A 152 -11.66 7.73 25.97
CA PHE A 152 -11.71 6.31 26.37
C PHE A 152 -10.32 5.83 26.84
N ARG A 153 -9.68 6.60 27.72
CA ARG A 153 -8.29 6.37 28.13
C ARG A 153 -8.04 4.97 28.69
N ASP A 154 -8.90 4.52 29.61
CA ASP A 154 -8.71 3.24 30.32
C ASP A 154 -8.87 2.06 29.36
N ASP A 155 -9.89 2.09 28.51
CA ASP A 155 -10.11 1.10 27.45
C ASP A 155 -8.97 1.09 26.44
N PHE A 156 -8.46 2.27 26.05
CA PHE A 156 -7.36 2.39 25.09
C PHE A 156 -6.04 1.84 25.65
N LEU A 157 -5.76 2.03 26.94
CA LEU A 157 -4.56 1.47 27.58
C LEU A 157 -4.61 -0.05 27.65
N GLN A 158 -5.79 -0.63 27.83
CA GLN A 158 -5.97 -2.09 27.85
C GLN A 158 -5.99 -2.70 26.45
N MET A 159 -6.68 -2.06 25.51
CA MET A 159 -6.97 -2.62 24.19
C MET A 159 -6.87 -1.59 23.08
N ASN A 160 -5.64 -1.15 22.77
CA ASN A 160 -5.37 -0.33 21.59
C ASN A 160 -4.99 -1.18 20.36
N PRO A 161 -5.11 -0.60 19.14
CA PRO A 161 -4.75 -1.29 17.91
C PRO A 161 -3.31 -1.81 17.85
N PHE A 162 -2.37 -1.23 18.60
CA PHE A 162 -0.98 -1.72 18.63
C PHE A 162 -0.85 -2.99 19.45
N ILE A 163 -1.53 -3.07 20.60
CA ILE A 163 -1.55 -4.27 21.44
C ILE A 163 -2.20 -5.43 20.68
N ILE A 164 -3.38 -5.19 20.12
CA ILE A 164 -4.12 -6.20 19.34
C ILE A 164 -3.29 -6.64 18.12
N GLN A 165 -2.65 -5.70 17.42
CA GLN A 165 -1.77 -6.07 16.31
C GLN A 165 -0.58 -6.88 16.80
N SER A 166 0.09 -6.49 17.87
CA SER A 166 1.25 -7.23 18.40
C SER A 166 0.90 -8.63 18.92
N SER A 167 -0.33 -8.86 19.37
CA SER A 167 -0.79 -10.19 19.81
C SER A 167 -1.12 -11.14 18.66
N PHE A 168 -1.45 -10.60 17.47
CA PHE A 168 -1.76 -11.37 16.26
C PHE A 168 -0.66 -11.33 15.18
N LEU A 169 0.34 -10.46 15.32
CA LEU A 169 1.45 -10.32 14.38
C LEU A 169 2.72 -10.99 14.91
N MET A 170 3.66 -11.21 13.98
CA MET A 170 4.98 -11.77 14.26
C MET A 170 5.66 -11.15 15.48
N PRO A 171 6.48 -11.94 16.22
CA PRO A 171 7.31 -11.44 17.31
C PRO A 171 8.08 -10.16 16.92
N PHE A 172 8.22 -9.24 17.87
CA PHE A 172 8.80 -7.91 17.64
C PHE A 172 10.13 -7.92 16.85
N GLY A 173 10.98 -8.92 17.08
CA GLY A 173 12.23 -9.10 16.33
C GLY A 173 12.05 -9.19 14.81
N TRP A 174 11.02 -9.90 14.34
CA TRP A 174 10.72 -10.02 12.91
C TRP A 174 10.21 -8.73 12.29
N VAL A 175 9.48 -7.91 13.07
CA VAL A 175 9.06 -6.57 12.62
C VAL A 175 10.30 -5.69 12.39
N VAL A 176 11.26 -5.72 13.31
CA VAL A 176 12.54 -5.01 13.14
C VAL A 176 13.30 -5.54 11.92
N THR A 177 13.35 -6.86 11.72
CA THR A 177 13.96 -7.46 10.52
C THR A 177 13.28 -6.98 9.24
N ALA A 178 11.95 -6.95 9.17
CA ALA A 178 11.21 -6.47 8.00
C ALA A 178 11.51 -4.99 7.69
N ILE A 179 11.59 -4.14 8.73
CA ILE A 179 11.98 -2.74 8.59
C ILE A 179 13.41 -2.64 8.06
N LEU A 180 14.37 -3.36 8.64
CA LEU A 180 15.76 -3.38 8.17
C LEU A 180 15.84 -3.85 6.71
N CYS A 181 15.15 -4.94 6.36
CA CYS A 181 15.06 -5.41 4.99
C CYS A 181 14.49 -4.35 4.05
N SER A 182 13.44 -3.62 4.44
CA SER A 182 12.90 -2.51 3.63
C SER A 182 13.93 -1.40 3.41
N CYS A 183 14.76 -1.10 4.41
CA CYS A 183 15.89 -0.18 4.30
C CYS A 183 17.02 -0.70 3.40
N PHE A 184 17.10 -1.99 3.08
CA PHE A 184 18.06 -2.52 2.11
C PHE A 184 17.45 -2.64 0.71
N MET A 185 16.16 -2.97 0.60
CA MET A 185 15.50 -3.22 -0.69
C MET A 185 15.49 -2.01 -1.62
N PHE A 186 15.50 -0.78 -1.10
CA PHE A 186 15.58 0.41 -1.95
C PHE A 186 16.86 0.47 -2.80
N LEU A 187 17.96 -0.18 -2.36
CA LEU A 187 19.23 -0.18 -3.08
C LEU A 187 19.10 -0.83 -4.46
N PHE A 188 18.17 -1.76 -4.62
CA PHE A 188 17.93 -2.44 -5.89
C PHE A 188 16.98 -1.66 -6.82
N CYS A 189 16.33 -0.59 -6.35
CA CYS A 189 15.33 0.16 -7.12
C CYS A 189 15.96 1.14 -8.13
N LYS A 190 16.26 0.72 -9.36
CA LYS A 190 16.89 1.57 -10.38
C LYS A 190 15.91 2.60 -10.96
N GLN A 191 14.65 2.23 -11.11
CA GLN A 191 13.58 3.05 -11.68
C GLN A 191 12.46 3.28 -10.66
N ASN A 192 11.61 4.30 -10.90
CA ASN A 192 10.44 4.55 -10.05
C ASN A 192 9.49 3.34 -10.00
N ALA A 193 9.39 2.58 -11.10
CA ALA A 193 8.59 1.37 -11.18
C ALA A 193 9.05 0.30 -10.17
N ASP A 194 10.36 0.17 -9.96
CA ASP A 194 10.95 -0.84 -9.07
C ASP A 194 10.50 -0.66 -7.61
N VAL A 195 10.16 0.58 -7.20
CA VAL A 195 9.60 0.83 -5.87
C VAL A 195 8.33 0.02 -5.64
N PHE A 196 7.47 -0.11 -6.65
CA PHE A 196 6.28 -0.95 -6.55
C PHE A 196 6.64 -2.43 -6.48
N PHE A 197 7.58 -2.90 -7.30
CA PHE A 197 8.01 -4.31 -7.26
C PHE A 197 8.58 -4.69 -5.88
N TYR A 198 9.56 -3.93 -5.39
CA TYR A 198 10.20 -4.22 -4.10
C TYR A 198 9.25 -4.00 -2.91
N SER A 199 8.28 -3.09 -3.02
CA SER A 199 7.17 -2.97 -2.03
C SER A 199 6.30 -4.22 -2.01
N GLY A 200 5.97 -4.79 -3.18
CA GLY A 200 5.25 -6.06 -3.26
C GLY A 200 6.06 -7.22 -2.67
N VAL A 201 7.35 -7.30 -3.01
CA VAL A 201 8.27 -8.34 -2.51
C VAL A 201 8.42 -8.28 -1.00
N ILE A 202 8.66 -7.11 -0.41
CA ILE A 202 8.85 -7.02 1.04
C ILE A 202 7.58 -7.40 1.80
N LEU A 203 6.40 -6.98 1.31
CA LEU A 203 5.12 -7.37 1.91
C LEU A 203 4.92 -8.88 1.80
N PHE A 204 5.14 -9.45 0.62
CA PHE A 204 5.03 -10.90 0.40
C PHE A 204 5.97 -11.69 1.31
N ILE A 205 7.25 -11.32 1.38
CA ILE A 205 8.24 -12.01 2.22
C ILE A 205 7.86 -11.89 3.69
N THR A 206 7.44 -10.71 4.16
CA THR A 206 7.02 -10.51 5.55
C THR A 206 5.86 -11.45 5.92
N ILE A 207 4.88 -11.58 5.05
CA ILE A 207 3.70 -12.44 5.26
C ILE A 207 4.09 -13.92 5.14
N MET A 208 4.94 -14.27 4.19
CA MET A 208 5.44 -15.63 4.01
C MET A 208 6.28 -16.10 5.20
N LEU A 209 7.11 -15.24 5.77
CA LEU A 209 7.89 -15.56 6.97
C LEU A 209 6.99 -15.76 8.19
N HIS A 210 5.96 -14.91 8.34
CA HIS A 210 4.94 -15.09 9.38
C HIS A 210 4.21 -16.43 9.23
N PHE A 211 3.76 -16.74 8.01
CA PHE A 211 3.13 -18.00 7.67
C PHE A 211 4.04 -19.19 8.00
N ALA A 212 5.29 -19.16 7.54
CA ALA A 212 6.26 -20.23 7.77
C ALA A 212 6.58 -20.41 9.25
N TYR A 213 6.71 -19.31 10.01
CA TYR A 213 6.95 -19.36 11.45
C TYR A 213 5.84 -20.13 12.18
N HIS A 214 4.57 -19.76 11.96
CA HIS A 214 3.43 -20.42 12.60
C HIS A 214 3.13 -21.82 12.06
N ALA A 215 3.50 -22.10 10.81
CA ALA A 215 3.37 -23.43 10.21
C ALA A 215 4.44 -24.42 10.70
N LEU A 216 5.61 -23.91 11.14
CA LEU A 216 6.71 -24.71 11.68
C LEU A 216 6.67 -24.84 13.21
N SER A 217 6.23 -23.79 13.91
CA SER A 217 6.15 -23.80 15.38
C SER A 217 4.93 -24.55 15.91
N THR A 218 3.90 -24.71 15.09
CA THR A 218 2.63 -25.36 15.41
C THR A 218 2.13 -26.09 14.16
N SER A 219 1.30 -27.12 14.31
CA SER A 219 0.77 -27.81 13.13
C SER A 219 -0.06 -26.86 12.26
N VAL A 220 0.08 -26.96 10.94
CA VAL A 220 -0.66 -26.15 9.95
C VAL A 220 -2.17 -26.16 10.21
N TYR A 221 -2.73 -27.30 10.63
CA TYR A 221 -4.14 -27.43 10.98
C TYR A 221 -4.53 -26.60 12.20
N ILE A 222 -3.74 -26.65 13.27
CA ILE A 222 -4.01 -25.88 14.50
C ILE A 222 -3.90 -24.38 14.19
N SER A 223 -2.83 -23.96 13.50
CA SER A 223 -2.57 -22.55 13.20
C SER A 223 -3.57 -21.92 12.23
N LEU A 224 -4.04 -22.66 11.22
CA LEU A 224 -5.01 -22.15 10.23
C LEU A 224 -6.46 -22.32 10.65
N ILE A 225 -6.82 -23.45 11.28
CA ILE A 225 -8.23 -23.84 11.46
C ILE A 225 -8.69 -23.68 12.91
N GLN A 226 -7.84 -24.02 13.90
CA GLN A 226 -8.27 -23.96 15.30
C GLN A 226 -8.00 -22.60 15.94
N GLU A 227 -6.82 -22.02 15.74
CA GLU A 227 -6.40 -20.78 16.39
C GLU A 227 -6.50 -19.55 15.49
N SER A 228 -6.70 -19.74 14.17
CA SER A 228 -6.73 -18.65 13.17
C SER A 228 -5.54 -17.68 13.30
N SER A 229 -4.39 -18.18 13.74
CA SER A 229 -3.17 -17.39 13.92
C SER A 229 -2.52 -17.03 12.59
N ILE A 230 -2.87 -17.74 11.52
CA ILE A 230 -2.47 -17.45 10.14
C ILE A 230 -3.69 -17.03 9.32
N ASP A 231 -3.66 -15.82 8.74
CA ASP A 231 -4.64 -15.37 7.75
C ASP A 231 -4.00 -15.30 6.34
N VAL A 232 -4.40 -16.24 5.48
CA VAL A 232 -3.95 -16.32 4.07
C VAL A 232 -4.37 -15.08 3.27
N SER A 233 -5.45 -14.41 3.67
CA SER A 233 -5.95 -13.20 3.00
C SER A 233 -4.93 -12.05 3.04
N TYR A 234 -3.96 -12.07 3.95
CA TYR A 234 -2.93 -11.04 4.00
C TYR A 234 -2.05 -11.01 2.75
N PHE A 235 -1.89 -12.11 2.01
CA PHE A 235 -1.17 -12.09 0.73
C PHE A 235 -1.79 -11.13 -0.30
N ILE A 236 -3.03 -10.68 -0.11
CA ILE A 236 -3.66 -9.64 -0.95
C ILE A 236 -2.91 -8.29 -0.82
N LEU A 237 -2.23 -8.02 0.31
CA LEU A 237 -1.52 -6.76 0.57
C LEU A 237 -0.48 -6.42 -0.52
N CYS A 238 0.20 -7.42 -1.10
CA CYS A 238 1.22 -7.19 -2.13
C CYS A 238 0.66 -7.05 -3.55
N ILE A 239 -0.58 -7.50 -3.80
CA ILE A 239 -1.14 -7.60 -5.16
C ILE A 239 -1.20 -6.24 -5.88
N PRO A 240 -1.74 -5.16 -5.30
CA PRO A 240 -1.80 -3.87 -6.00
C PRO A 240 -0.43 -3.33 -6.41
N PHE A 241 0.61 -3.61 -5.63
CA PHE A 241 1.97 -3.18 -5.94
C PHE A 241 2.53 -3.92 -7.15
N PHE A 242 2.34 -5.25 -7.23
CA PHE A 242 2.73 -6.01 -8.42
C PHE A 242 1.96 -5.59 -9.66
N LEU A 243 0.65 -5.33 -9.52
CA LEU A 243 -0.14 -4.83 -10.64
C LEU A 243 0.36 -3.45 -11.11
N CYS A 244 0.64 -2.52 -10.20
CA CYS A 244 1.22 -1.23 -10.54
C CYS A 244 2.59 -1.35 -11.23
N TYR A 245 3.43 -2.28 -10.80
CA TYR A 245 4.72 -2.55 -11.47
C TYR A 245 4.51 -3.02 -12.91
N LEU A 246 3.64 -4.01 -13.13
CA LEU A 246 3.32 -4.53 -14.46
C LEU A 246 2.76 -3.44 -15.37
N LEU A 247 1.89 -2.59 -14.84
CA LEU A 247 1.27 -1.47 -15.55
C LEU A 247 2.29 -0.39 -15.98
N ASN A 248 3.24 -0.04 -15.12
CA ASN A 248 4.32 0.90 -15.48
C ASN A 248 5.19 0.34 -16.60
N GLY A 249 5.55 -0.96 -16.55
CA GLY A 249 6.34 -1.61 -17.60
C GLY A 249 5.63 -1.72 -18.96
N GLN A 250 4.31 -1.50 -19.03
CA GLN A 250 3.58 -1.38 -20.29
C GLN A 250 3.54 0.06 -20.81
N SER A 251 3.41 1.04 -19.91
CA SER A 251 3.46 2.47 -20.27
C SER A 251 4.79 2.84 -20.94
N ASP A 252 5.91 2.36 -20.39
CA ASP A 252 7.24 2.66 -20.94
C ASP A 252 7.45 2.01 -22.31
N ARG A 253 6.95 0.78 -22.50
CA ARG A 253 6.96 0.11 -23.82
C ARG A 253 6.13 0.86 -24.85
N GLN A 254 4.94 1.36 -24.49
CA GLN A 254 4.08 2.11 -25.41
C GLN A 254 4.72 3.43 -25.88
N ASN A 255 5.40 4.16 -25.00
CA ASN A 255 6.12 5.38 -25.38
C ASN A 255 7.21 5.10 -26.42
N ILE A 256 7.96 4.00 -26.25
CA ILE A 256 9.02 3.57 -27.20
C ILE A 256 8.43 3.20 -28.58
N TYR A 257 7.29 2.50 -28.61
CA TYR A 257 6.63 2.16 -29.88
C TYR A 257 6.06 3.39 -30.60
N MET A 258 5.52 4.36 -29.85
CA MET A 258 5.04 5.63 -30.42
C MET A 258 6.19 6.44 -31.01
N GLU A 259 7.29 6.66 -30.28
CA GLU A 259 8.46 7.40 -30.79
C GLU A 259 9.08 6.76 -32.04
N SER A 260 9.24 5.43 -32.05
CA SER A 260 9.78 4.72 -33.22
C SER A 260 8.85 4.77 -34.44
N SER A 261 7.53 4.86 -34.23
CA SER A 261 6.58 5.07 -35.31
C SER A 261 6.65 6.49 -35.89
N PHE A 262 6.82 7.51 -35.04
CA PHE A 262 6.97 8.90 -35.47
C PHE A 262 8.24 9.12 -36.33
N ILE A 263 9.37 8.54 -35.91
CA ILE A 263 10.65 8.61 -36.65
C ILE A 263 10.51 7.99 -38.05
N LYS A 264 9.83 6.85 -38.18
CA LYS A 264 9.58 6.22 -39.49
C LYS A 264 8.68 7.04 -40.42
N THR A 265 7.83 7.92 -39.88
CA THR A 265 7.02 8.84 -40.68
C THR A 265 7.77 10.11 -41.09
N SER A 266 8.77 10.56 -40.33
CA SER A 266 9.58 11.73 -40.72
C SER A 266 10.64 11.41 -41.77
N GLU A 267 11.14 10.18 -41.83
CA GLU A 267 12.07 9.73 -42.88
C GLU A 267 11.38 9.46 -44.24
N LYS A 268 10.05 9.53 -44.30
CA LYS A 268 9.25 9.34 -45.53
C LYS A 268 8.72 10.64 -46.14
N LYS A 269 9.21 11.80 -45.69
CA LYS A 269 8.95 13.12 -46.30
C LYS A 269 10.25 13.74 -46.77
#